data_AF-A0A060Z5H3-F1
#
_entry.id   AF-A0A060Z5H3-F1
#
_cell.length_a   1.000
_cell.length_b   1.000
_cell.length_c   1.000
_cell.angle_alpha   90.00
_cell.angle_beta   90.00
_cell.angle_gamma   90.00
#
_symmetry.space_group_name_H-M   'P 1'
#
loop_
_entity.id
_entity.type
_entity.pdbx_description
1 polymer ?
#
loop_
_entity_poly.entity_id
_entity_poly.type
_entity_poly.pdbx_seq_one_letter_code
_entity_poly.pdbx_strand_id
1 'polypeptide(L)'
;MPLMIRGFRDAAEEGGTSVTGGQTVVNPWIIIGGVASVVCQPNEFIMPDSAVPGDVLVLTKPLGTQVAVNAHQWLDQPERWNKIKLVVSKEEVEQAYQEAMFSMATLNRTAAGLMHRFQAHAATDVTGFGLLGHARNLATMQRDEVAFVIHNLPIIAKMAAISKAYGNIFNLLGGTSSETSGRRLELGQNIISQYVSYLFDVFE
;
A
#
# COMPACT_ATOMS: atom_id res chain seq x y z
N MET A 1 16.61 -23.18 5.29
CA MET A 1 16.53 -21.72 5.06
C MET A 1 15.42 -21.17 5.95
N PRO A 2 15.69 -20.24 6.89
CA PRO A 2 14.68 -19.61 7.74
C PRO A 2 13.50 -19.06 6.90
N LEU A 3 12.26 -19.18 7.40
CA LEU A 3 11.04 -18.87 6.64
C LEU A 3 11.02 -17.44 6.07
N MET A 4 11.53 -16.45 6.80
CA MET A 4 11.62 -15.07 6.33
C MET A 4 12.53 -14.91 5.10
N ILE A 5 13.68 -15.59 5.08
CA ILE A 5 14.62 -15.54 3.96
C ILE A 5 14.00 -16.23 2.73
N ARG A 6 13.30 -17.34 2.95
CA ARG A 6 12.55 -18.02 1.91
C ARG A 6 11.50 -17.09 1.29
N GLY A 7 10.65 -16.47 2.11
CA GLY A 7 9.62 -15.54 1.62
C GLY A 7 10.20 -14.34 0.86
N PHE A 8 11.31 -13.77 1.34
CA PHE A 8 11.98 -12.67 0.64
C PHE A 8 12.49 -13.10 -0.74
N ARG A 9 13.12 -14.28 -0.83
CA ARG A 9 13.60 -14.85 -2.09
C ARG A 9 12.45 -15.15 -3.04
N ASP A 10 11.39 -15.78 -2.54
CA ASP A 10 10.24 -16.16 -3.37
C ASP A 10 9.55 -14.91 -3.95
N ALA A 11 9.42 -13.82 -3.18
CA ALA A 11 8.93 -12.53 -3.68
C ALA A 11 9.88 -11.86 -4.69
N ALA A 12 11.20 -12.03 -4.52
CA ALA A 12 12.18 -11.56 -5.51
C ALA A 12 12.06 -12.33 -6.84
N GLU A 13 11.86 -13.65 -6.76
CA GLU A 13 11.65 -14.52 -7.92
C GLU A 13 10.33 -14.16 -8.65
N GLU A 14 9.24 -13.92 -7.92
CA GLU A 14 7.99 -13.39 -8.49
C GLU A 14 8.20 -12.02 -9.18
N GLY A 15 9.07 -11.19 -8.61
CA GLY A 15 9.52 -9.93 -9.20
C GLY A 15 10.38 -10.08 -10.46
N GLY A 16 10.76 -11.32 -10.83
CA GLY A 16 11.65 -11.61 -11.96
C GLY A 16 13.11 -11.29 -11.66
N THR A 17 13.52 -11.30 -10.40
CA THR A 17 14.89 -11.02 -9.96
C THR A 17 15.36 -12.04 -8.92
N SER A 18 16.56 -11.82 -8.36
CA SER A 18 17.14 -12.69 -7.33
C SER A 18 17.91 -11.86 -6.30
N VAL A 19 18.01 -12.39 -5.08
CA VAL A 19 18.83 -11.79 -4.03
C VAL A 19 20.28 -12.23 -4.22
N THR A 20 21.16 -11.28 -4.55
CA THR A 20 22.58 -11.55 -4.88
C THR A 20 23.56 -11.24 -3.75
N GLY A 21 23.07 -10.63 -2.66
CA GLY A 21 23.87 -10.27 -1.49
C GLY A 21 23.01 -9.67 -0.40
N GLY A 22 23.62 -9.39 0.75
CA GLY A 22 22.94 -8.77 1.87
C GLY A 22 23.84 -8.68 3.11
N GLN A 23 23.31 -8.04 4.14
CA GLN A 23 23.96 -7.92 5.45
C GLN A 23 23.02 -8.47 6.52
N THR A 24 23.56 -9.21 7.48
CA THR A 24 22.82 -9.67 8.66
C THR A 24 23.59 -9.23 9.90
N VAL A 25 22.90 -8.54 10.81
CA VAL A 25 23.47 -7.99 12.05
C VAL A 25 22.57 -8.39 13.22
N VAL A 26 23.18 -8.68 14.37
CA VAL A 26 22.44 -8.92 15.62
C VAL A 26 21.84 -7.61 16.09
N ASN A 27 20.53 -7.60 16.31
CA ASN A 27 19.78 -6.44 16.78
C ASN A 27 18.69 -6.90 17.77
N PRO A 28 18.35 -6.11 18.81
CA PRO A 28 17.26 -6.47 19.71
C PRO A 28 15.90 -6.61 19.01
N TRP A 29 15.71 -5.92 17.89
CA TRP A 29 14.50 -5.97 17.08
C TRP A 29 14.78 -6.59 15.72
N ILE A 30 13.80 -7.34 15.20
CA ILE A 30 13.88 -7.89 13.84
C ILE A 30 13.72 -6.73 12.85
N ILE A 31 14.71 -6.55 11.98
CA ILE A 31 14.67 -5.61 10.86
C ILE A 31 14.72 -6.42 9.57
N ILE A 32 13.75 -6.20 8.69
CA ILE A 32 13.66 -6.84 7.38
C ILE A 32 13.60 -5.74 6.33
N GLY A 33 14.47 -5.83 5.34
CA GLY A 33 14.57 -4.85 4.26
C GLY A 33 15.56 -5.31 3.21
N GLY A 34 15.76 -4.47 2.20
CA GLY A 34 16.69 -4.73 1.11
C GLY A 34 16.82 -3.54 0.19
N VAL A 35 17.51 -3.74 -0.92
CA VAL A 35 17.74 -2.73 -1.96
C VAL A 35 17.30 -3.33 -3.30
N ALA A 36 16.53 -2.56 -4.06
CA ALA A 36 16.20 -2.85 -5.45
C ALA A 36 16.87 -1.81 -6.35
N SER A 37 17.64 -2.28 -7.34
CA SER A 37 18.36 -1.43 -8.29
C SER A 37 18.09 -1.89 -9.71
N VAL A 38 17.93 -0.94 -10.62
CA VAL A 38 17.73 -1.20 -12.05
C VAL A 38 18.54 -0.21 -12.88
N VAL A 39 19.12 -0.67 -13.97
CA VAL A 39 19.66 0.19 -15.03
C VAL A 39 18.60 0.24 -16.12
N CYS A 40 18.08 1.43 -16.39
CA CYS A 40 16.95 1.62 -17.28
C CYS A 40 17.22 2.66 -18.37
N GLN A 41 16.59 2.46 -19.52
CA GLN A 41 16.48 3.44 -20.59
C GLN A 41 15.43 4.50 -20.23
N PRO A 42 15.48 5.70 -20.84
CA PRO A 42 14.53 6.79 -20.55
C PRO A 42 13.04 6.43 -20.72
N ASN A 43 12.72 5.43 -21.55
CA ASN A 43 11.35 4.97 -21.80
C ASN A 43 10.88 3.86 -20.85
N GLU A 44 11.73 3.35 -19.96
CA GLU A 44 11.41 2.25 -19.05
C GLU A 44 10.91 2.74 -17.69
N PHE A 45 11.09 4.03 -17.38
CA PHE A 45 10.57 4.67 -16.17
C PHE A 45 9.68 5.87 -16.51
N ILE A 46 8.80 6.22 -15.56
CA ILE A 46 7.91 7.37 -15.65
C ILE A 46 8.34 8.35 -14.55
N MET A 47 8.58 9.61 -14.94
CA MET A 47 8.90 10.66 -13.98
C MET A 47 7.64 11.04 -13.18
N PRO A 48 7.71 11.17 -11.84
CA PRO A 48 6.53 11.37 -10.99
C PRO A 48 6.13 12.85 -10.90
N ASP A 49 6.17 13.60 -11.99
CA ASP A 49 6.10 15.07 -11.98
C ASP A 49 5.24 15.71 -13.10
N SER A 50 4.50 14.89 -13.86
CA SER A 50 3.80 15.33 -15.07
C SER A 50 2.26 15.34 -14.95
N ALA A 51 1.71 15.38 -13.73
CA ALA A 51 0.26 15.44 -13.52
C ALA A 51 -0.34 16.77 -14.00
N VAL A 52 -1.57 16.70 -14.55
CA VAL A 52 -2.28 17.84 -15.12
C VAL A 52 -3.68 18.00 -14.52
N PRO A 53 -4.28 19.21 -14.53
CA PRO A 53 -5.67 19.39 -14.15
C PRO A 53 -6.60 18.48 -14.96
N GLY A 54 -7.53 17.82 -14.26
CA GLY A 54 -8.44 16.84 -14.87
C GLY A 54 -7.97 15.39 -14.77
N ASP A 55 -6.72 15.15 -14.33
CA ASP A 55 -6.30 13.81 -13.94
C ASP A 55 -7.12 13.29 -12.75
N VAL A 56 -7.27 11.98 -12.72
CA VAL A 56 -7.93 11.27 -11.62
C VAL A 56 -6.92 10.50 -10.77
N LEU A 57 -7.25 10.32 -9.49
CA LEU A 57 -6.44 9.55 -8.56
C LEU A 57 -6.94 8.10 -8.51
N VAL A 58 -6.07 7.15 -8.87
CA VAL A 58 -6.34 5.72 -8.72
C VAL A 58 -5.47 5.16 -7.62
N LEU A 59 -6.11 4.71 -6.52
CA LEU A 59 -5.43 3.97 -5.45
C LEU A 59 -5.64 2.49 -5.69
N THR A 60 -4.54 1.75 -5.70
CA THR A 60 -4.61 0.38 -6.17
C THR A 60 -4.87 -0.64 -5.01
N LYS A 61 -4.43 -0.47 -3.74
CA LYS A 61 -4.76 -1.37 -2.58
C LYS A 61 -5.72 -0.66 -1.63
N PRO A 62 -6.54 -1.41 -0.88
CA PRO A 62 -7.24 -0.83 0.25
C PRO A 62 -6.27 -0.37 1.35
N LEU A 63 -6.69 0.64 2.10
CA LEU A 63 -6.02 1.20 3.26
C LEU A 63 -6.37 0.42 4.54
N GLY A 64 -5.64 0.69 5.62
CA GLY A 64 -5.94 0.19 6.96
C GLY A 64 -5.11 -1.02 7.37
N THR A 65 -3.97 -1.27 6.72
CA THR A 65 -3.10 -2.42 7.04
C THR A 65 -2.54 -2.33 8.46
N GLN A 66 -2.18 -1.13 8.93
CA GLN A 66 -1.79 -0.91 10.33
C GLN A 66 -2.89 -1.29 11.31
N VAL A 67 -4.15 -0.95 11.02
CA VAL A 67 -5.28 -1.27 11.90
C VAL A 67 -5.52 -2.78 11.94
N ALA A 68 -5.46 -3.45 10.79
CA ALA A 68 -5.65 -4.90 10.69
C ALA A 68 -4.60 -5.68 11.49
N VAL A 69 -3.31 -5.34 11.32
CA VAL A 69 -2.20 -5.98 12.04
C VAL A 69 -2.31 -5.74 13.56
N ASN A 70 -2.64 -4.52 13.98
CA ASN A 70 -2.80 -4.21 15.40
C ASN A 70 -4.02 -4.94 16.00
N ALA A 71 -5.16 -4.94 15.31
CA ALA A 71 -6.36 -5.63 15.76
C ALA A 71 -6.10 -7.13 15.98
N HIS A 72 -5.37 -7.77 15.05
CA HIS A 72 -4.97 -9.17 15.18
C HIS A 72 -4.05 -9.39 16.39
N GLN A 73 -3.03 -8.54 16.60
CA GLN A 73 -2.17 -8.63 17.80
C GLN A 73 -2.94 -8.42 19.10
N TRP A 74 -4.03 -7.64 19.07
CA TRP A 74 -4.83 -7.38 20.27
C TRP A 74 -5.68 -8.57 20.69
N LEU A 75 -5.89 -9.58 19.84
CA LEU A 75 -6.58 -10.83 20.20
C LEU A 75 -5.92 -11.50 21.41
N ASP A 76 -4.60 -11.40 21.53
CA ASP A 76 -3.80 -11.93 22.64
C ASP A 76 -3.61 -10.92 23.80
N GLN A 77 -4.23 -9.72 23.71
CA GLN A 77 -4.11 -8.65 24.69
C GLN A 77 -5.50 -8.26 25.22
N PRO A 78 -6.00 -8.92 26.29
CA PRO A 78 -7.37 -8.78 26.76
C PRO A 78 -7.82 -7.32 26.97
N GLU A 79 -6.95 -6.48 27.51
CA GLU A 79 -7.25 -5.05 27.73
C GLU A 79 -7.51 -4.28 26.43
N ARG A 80 -6.76 -4.58 25.37
CA ARG A 80 -6.93 -3.93 24.06
C ARG A 80 -8.09 -4.53 23.28
N TRP A 81 -8.24 -5.86 23.31
CA TRP A 81 -9.38 -6.55 22.70
C TRP A 81 -10.71 -6.05 23.25
N ASN A 82 -10.80 -5.86 24.57
CA ASN A 82 -12.01 -5.38 25.24
C ASN A 82 -12.51 -4.02 24.71
N LYS A 83 -11.63 -3.19 24.12
CA LYS A 83 -12.00 -1.90 23.53
C LYS A 83 -12.68 -2.02 22.18
N ILE A 84 -12.45 -3.12 21.44
CA ILE A 84 -12.95 -3.30 20.06
C ILE A 84 -13.91 -4.47 19.89
N LYS A 85 -14.01 -5.39 20.87
CA LYS A 85 -14.86 -6.59 20.80
C LYS A 85 -16.35 -6.34 20.56
N LEU A 86 -16.83 -5.10 20.78
CA LEU A 86 -18.23 -4.71 20.54
C LEU A 86 -18.47 -4.25 19.10
N VAL A 87 -17.41 -3.98 18.32
CA VAL A 87 -17.51 -3.47 16.95
C VAL A 87 -17.03 -4.45 15.89
N VAL A 88 -16.31 -5.51 16.30
CA VAL A 88 -15.75 -6.51 15.39
C VAL A 88 -15.68 -7.89 16.08
N SER A 89 -15.92 -8.97 15.32
CA SER A 89 -15.72 -10.34 15.80
C SER A 89 -14.25 -10.80 15.65
N LYS A 90 -13.88 -11.92 16.28
CA LYS A 90 -12.52 -12.46 16.10
C LYS A 90 -12.28 -12.94 14.67
N GLU A 91 -13.30 -13.53 14.07
CA GLU A 91 -13.30 -14.03 12.69
C GLU A 91 -13.12 -12.89 11.69
N GLU A 92 -13.80 -11.75 11.91
CA GLU A 92 -13.64 -10.55 11.09
C GLU A 92 -12.24 -9.94 11.20
N VAL A 93 -11.62 -10.00 12.39
CA VAL A 93 -10.22 -9.58 12.56
C VAL A 93 -9.26 -10.50 11.83
N GLU A 94 -9.45 -11.82 11.92
CA GLU A 94 -8.63 -12.79 11.19
C GLU A 94 -8.73 -12.58 9.68
N GLN A 95 -9.95 -12.41 9.16
CA GLN A 95 -10.17 -12.12 7.73
C GLN A 95 -9.45 -10.85 7.28
N ALA A 96 -9.58 -9.75 8.04
CA ALA A 96 -8.91 -8.50 7.73
C ALA A 96 -7.38 -8.61 7.81
N TYR A 97 -6.86 -9.41 8.73
CA TYR A 97 -5.43 -9.68 8.84
C TYR A 97 -4.91 -10.45 7.63
N GLN A 98 -5.61 -11.50 7.20
CA GLN A 98 -5.27 -12.25 5.99
C GLN A 98 -5.33 -11.35 4.75
N GLU A 99 -6.40 -10.56 4.58
CA GLU A 99 -6.53 -9.59 3.48
C GLU A 99 -5.39 -8.57 3.47
N ALA A 100 -5.06 -8.00 4.64
CA ALA A 100 -3.92 -7.09 4.78
C ALA A 100 -2.60 -7.79 4.45
N MET A 101 -2.38 -9.01 4.92
CA MET A 101 -1.17 -9.79 4.66
C MET A 101 -1.00 -10.07 3.16
N PHE A 102 -2.04 -10.56 2.49
CA PHE A 102 -2.01 -10.80 1.04
C PHE A 102 -1.78 -9.50 0.29
N SER A 103 -2.53 -8.45 0.62
CA SER A 103 -2.38 -7.11 0.05
C SER A 103 -0.94 -6.62 0.19
N MET A 104 -0.32 -6.69 1.38
CA MET A 104 1.06 -6.25 1.60
C MET A 104 2.09 -7.10 0.84
N ALA A 105 1.85 -8.41 0.69
CA ALA A 105 2.74 -9.31 -0.03
C ALA A 105 2.66 -9.16 -1.55
N THR A 106 1.53 -8.72 -2.11
CA THR A 106 1.34 -8.53 -3.56
C THR A 106 2.28 -7.45 -4.11
N LEU A 107 3.05 -7.78 -5.14
CA LEU A 107 3.95 -6.84 -5.81
C LEU A 107 3.20 -5.76 -6.61
N ASN A 108 3.73 -4.54 -6.64
CA ASN A 108 3.23 -3.46 -7.51
C ASN A 108 3.74 -3.58 -8.96
N ARG A 109 4.25 -4.76 -9.36
CA ARG A 109 4.86 -5.00 -10.68
C ARG A 109 3.86 -4.83 -11.83
N THR A 110 2.68 -5.42 -11.69
CA THR A 110 1.61 -5.29 -12.69
C THR A 110 1.14 -3.84 -12.80
N ALA A 111 0.88 -3.17 -11.68
CA ALA A 111 0.49 -1.75 -11.67
C ALA A 111 1.53 -0.87 -12.40
N ALA A 112 2.83 -1.08 -12.12
CA ALA A 112 3.92 -0.38 -12.81
C ALA A 112 3.92 -0.61 -14.34
N GLY A 113 3.60 -1.83 -14.81
CA GLY A 113 3.46 -2.12 -16.23
C GLY A 113 2.23 -1.45 -16.86
N LEU A 114 1.11 -1.44 -16.13
CA LEU A 114 -0.12 -0.80 -16.58
C LEU A 114 0.03 0.73 -16.68
N MET A 115 0.86 1.36 -15.83
CA MET A 115 1.17 2.79 -15.95
C MET A 115 1.66 3.17 -17.36
N HIS A 116 2.54 2.36 -17.96
CA HIS A 116 3.02 2.60 -19.32
C HIS A 116 1.90 2.44 -20.35
N ARG A 117 1.12 1.37 -20.23
CA ARG A 117 0.02 1.07 -21.15
C ARG A 117 -1.05 2.16 -21.16
N PHE A 118 -1.35 2.71 -19.99
CA PHE A 118 -2.41 3.70 -19.79
C PHE A 118 -1.89 5.13 -19.63
N GLN A 119 -0.60 5.35 -19.94
CA GLN A 119 0.04 6.66 -19.96
C GLN A 119 -0.13 7.44 -18.66
N ALA A 120 0.15 6.80 -17.52
CA ALA A 120 0.11 7.46 -16.23
C ALA A 120 1.10 8.64 -16.19
N HIS A 121 0.63 9.77 -15.68
CA HIS A 121 1.38 11.02 -15.63
C HIS A 121 2.31 11.14 -14.42
N ALA A 122 1.90 10.58 -13.28
CA ALA A 122 2.69 10.58 -12.07
C ALA A 122 2.20 9.48 -11.13
N ALA A 123 3.10 9.03 -10.24
CA ALA A 123 2.73 8.07 -9.23
C ALA A 123 3.62 8.06 -7.99
N THR A 124 3.04 7.64 -6.86
CA THR A 124 3.76 7.37 -5.60
C THR A 124 3.20 6.12 -4.93
N ASP A 125 4.00 5.36 -4.20
CA ASP A 125 3.53 4.32 -3.30
C ASP A 125 3.02 4.93 -1.98
N VAL A 126 2.04 4.27 -1.35
CA VAL A 126 1.53 4.69 -0.03
C VAL A 126 2.14 3.80 1.04
N THR A 127 3.01 4.35 1.89
CA THR A 127 3.67 3.61 2.97
C THR A 127 3.52 4.33 4.32
N GLY A 128 4.63 4.56 5.04
CA GLY A 128 4.62 4.92 6.45
C GLY A 128 3.95 6.26 6.77
N PHE A 129 3.86 7.17 5.81
CA PHE A 129 3.24 8.50 5.98
C PHE A 129 1.72 8.51 5.75
N GLY A 130 1.15 7.38 5.32
CA GLY A 130 -0.26 7.28 4.97
C GLY A 130 -0.63 8.01 3.68
N LEU A 131 -1.85 7.77 3.21
CA LEU A 131 -2.31 8.26 1.90
C LEU A 131 -2.14 9.77 1.73
N LEU A 132 -2.53 10.57 2.73
CA LEU A 132 -2.48 12.02 2.65
C LEU A 132 -1.04 12.54 2.62
N GLY A 133 -0.13 11.90 3.37
CA GLY A 133 1.28 12.26 3.37
C GLY A 133 1.92 12.03 2.01
N HIS A 134 1.69 10.85 1.43
CA HIS A 134 2.21 10.51 0.10
C HIS A 134 1.56 11.33 -1.01
N ALA A 135 0.25 11.56 -0.96
CA ALA A 135 -0.45 12.41 -1.92
C ALA A 135 0.05 13.86 -1.90
N ARG A 136 0.32 14.42 -0.71
CA ARG A 136 0.92 15.75 -0.59
C ARG A 136 2.33 15.80 -1.18
N ASN A 137 3.16 14.82 -0.86
CA ASN A 137 4.52 14.76 -1.41
C ASN A 137 4.48 14.68 -2.95
N LEU A 138 3.62 13.82 -3.51
CA LEU A 138 3.45 13.74 -4.95
C LEU A 138 2.98 15.08 -5.53
N ALA A 139 1.97 15.73 -4.92
CA ALA A 139 1.49 17.04 -5.39
C ALA A 139 2.60 18.10 -5.42
N THR A 140 3.49 18.13 -4.42
CA THR A 140 4.61 19.08 -4.36
C THR A 140 5.70 18.85 -5.41
N MET A 141 5.73 17.67 -6.04
CA MET A 141 6.71 17.33 -7.08
C MET A 141 6.24 17.68 -8.49
N GLN A 142 4.98 18.08 -8.67
CA GLN A 142 4.42 18.34 -10.00
C GLN A 142 5.00 19.62 -10.61
N ARG A 143 5.24 19.60 -11.91
CA ARG A 143 5.72 20.78 -12.65
C ARG A 143 4.60 21.79 -12.89
N ASP A 144 3.39 21.30 -13.13
CA ASP A 144 2.20 22.12 -13.30
C ASP A 144 1.58 22.48 -11.94
N GLU A 145 0.83 23.59 -11.91
CA GLU A 145 0.10 24.02 -10.73
C GLU A 145 -1.16 23.17 -10.54
N VAL A 146 -1.02 22.08 -9.79
CA VAL A 146 -2.10 21.12 -9.52
C VAL A 146 -2.33 20.88 -8.04
N ALA A 147 -3.56 20.50 -7.70
CA ALA A 147 -3.94 20.06 -6.36
C ALA A 147 -4.72 18.75 -6.44
N PHE A 148 -4.48 17.87 -5.47
CA PHE A 148 -5.10 16.55 -5.41
C PHE A 148 -6.27 16.55 -4.42
N VAL A 149 -7.45 16.13 -4.88
CA VAL A 149 -8.65 15.99 -4.05
C VAL A 149 -9.07 14.52 -3.99
N ILE A 150 -8.97 13.95 -2.80
CA ILE A 150 -9.35 12.55 -2.53
C ILE A 150 -10.80 12.53 -2.06
N HIS A 151 -11.68 11.88 -2.82
CA HIS A 151 -13.13 11.86 -2.56
C HIS A 151 -13.58 10.66 -1.74
N ASN A 152 -12.87 9.54 -1.86
CA ASN A 152 -13.22 8.28 -1.20
C ASN A 152 -11.95 7.55 -0.77
N LEU A 153 -12.10 6.69 0.22
CA LEU A 153 -11.02 5.89 0.80
C LEU A 153 -11.44 4.42 0.73
N PRO A 154 -10.86 3.60 -0.16
CA PRO A 154 -11.03 2.15 -0.09
C PRO A 154 -10.29 1.66 1.15
N ILE A 155 -11.02 1.07 2.09
CA ILE A 155 -10.50 0.64 3.40
C ILE A 155 -10.87 -0.83 3.59
N ILE A 156 -9.94 -1.63 4.08
CA ILE A 156 -10.19 -3.04 4.47
C ILE A 156 -11.41 -3.08 5.40
N ALA A 157 -12.31 -4.02 5.16
CA ALA A 157 -13.58 -4.09 5.88
C ALA A 157 -13.38 -4.02 7.40
N LYS A 158 -14.29 -3.32 8.08
CA LYS A 158 -14.27 -3.06 9.54
C LYS A 158 -13.13 -2.18 10.07
N MET A 159 -12.05 -1.92 9.33
CA MET A 159 -10.91 -1.14 9.85
C MET A 159 -11.28 0.31 10.20
N ALA A 160 -12.20 0.92 9.43
CA ALA A 160 -12.74 2.23 9.77
C ALA A 160 -13.49 2.22 11.13
N ALA A 161 -14.26 1.17 11.40
CA ALA A 161 -15.00 1.01 12.65
C ALA A 161 -14.05 0.76 13.84
N ILE A 162 -13.03 -0.09 13.66
CA ILE A 162 -12.00 -0.34 14.66
C ILE A 162 -11.23 0.95 14.98
N SER A 163 -10.78 1.69 13.95
CA SER A 163 -10.09 2.97 14.13
C SER A 163 -10.93 3.94 14.95
N LYS A 164 -12.22 4.08 14.63
CA LYS A 164 -13.13 4.95 15.38
C LYS A 164 -13.36 4.48 16.82
N ALA A 165 -13.58 3.18 17.04
CA ALA A 165 -13.80 2.60 18.37
C ALA A 165 -12.59 2.76 19.28
N TYR A 166 -11.38 2.73 18.71
CA TYR A 166 -10.13 2.92 19.45
C TYR A 166 -9.70 4.40 19.52
N GLY A 167 -10.61 5.35 19.36
CA GLY A 167 -10.33 6.78 19.53
C GLY A 167 -9.52 7.42 18.40
N ASN A 168 -9.53 6.82 17.20
CA ASN A 168 -8.83 7.29 16.01
C ASN A 168 -7.31 7.48 16.19
N ILE A 169 -6.67 6.68 17.06
CA ILE A 169 -5.21 6.74 17.30
C ILE A 169 -4.38 6.51 16.04
N PHE A 170 -4.92 5.76 15.07
CA PHE A 170 -4.27 5.47 13.80
C PHE A 170 -4.48 6.60 12.80
N ASN A 171 -5.47 7.46 13.02
CA ASN A 171 -5.90 8.49 12.08
C ASN A 171 -6.15 7.98 10.65
N LEU A 172 -6.74 6.79 10.52
CA LEU A 172 -7.05 6.15 9.23
C LEU A 172 -7.98 7.01 8.38
N LEU A 173 -9.06 7.53 8.99
CA LEU A 173 -10.01 8.40 8.29
C LEU A 173 -9.44 9.81 8.01
N GLY A 174 -8.40 10.21 8.74
CA GLY A 174 -7.65 11.43 8.46
C GLY A 174 -6.54 11.25 7.42
N GLY A 175 -6.36 10.04 6.90
CA GLY A 175 -5.40 9.73 5.82
C GLY A 175 -3.94 9.69 6.25
N THR A 176 -3.62 9.71 7.55
CA THR A 176 -2.23 9.65 8.05
C THR A 176 -1.90 8.36 8.79
N SER A 177 -2.78 7.37 8.74
CA SER A 177 -2.47 6.01 9.20
C SER A 177 -1.32 5.46 8.38
N SER A 178 -0.35 4.85 9.05
CA SER A 178 0.75 4.21 8.34
C SER A 178 0.22 3.03 7.53
N GLU A 179 0.77 2.84 6.35
CA GLU A 179 0.60 1.64 5.54
C GLU A 179 1.96 0.97 5.38
N THR A 180 1.98 -0.36 5.28
CA THR A 180 3.20 -1.10 4.93
C THR A 180 2.99 -1.71 3.56
N SER A 181 3.94 -1.55 2.63
CA SER A 181 3.81 -2.10 1.25
C SER A 181 2.48 -1.69 0.57
N GLY A 182 1.97 -0.50 0.88
CA GLY A 182 0.74 0.00 0.29
C GLY A 182 0.93 0.30 -1.19
N ARG A 183 -0.18 0.32 -1.92
CA ARG A 183 -0.16 0.35 -3.39
C ARG A 183 0.12 1.75 -3.91
N ARG A 184 0.27 1.82 -5.22
CA ARG A 184 0.58 3.03 -5.96
C ARG A 184 -0.68 3.89 -6.15
N LEU A 185 -0.53 5.19 -5.96
CA LEU A 185 -1.45 6.25 -6.35
C LEU A 185 -1.04 6.71 -7.75
N GLU A 186 -1.92 6.58 -8.74
CA GLU A 186 -1.63 6.87 -10.15
C GLU A 186 -2.56 7.95 -10.69
N LEU A 187 -2.03 8.78 -11.61
CA LEU A 187 -2.73 9.88 -12.25
C LEU A 187 -2.84 9.67 -13.77
N GLY A 188 -4.02 9.90 -14.34
CA GLY A 188 -4.24 9.90 -15.79
C GLY A 188 -5.65 10.33 -16.19
N GLN A 189 -5.88 10.56 -17.49
CA GLN A 189 -7.19 10.94 -18.05
C GLN A 189 -7.90 9.75 -18.75
N ASN A 190 -9.24 9.70 -18.65
CA ASN A 190 -10.17 8.96 -19.51
C ASN A 190 -10.01 7.44 -19.77
N ILE A 191 -9.18 6.69 -19.04
CA ILE A 191 -9.06 5.21 -19.24
C ILE A 191 -9.20 4.40 -17.92
N ILE A 192 -9.77 5.01 -16.88
CA ILE A 192 -9.89 4.42 -15.54
C ILE A 192 -10.67 3.11 -15.53
N SER A 193 -11.79 3.02 -16.26
CA SER A 193 -12.65 1.83 -16.22
C SER A 193 -11.94 0.59 -16.73
N GLN A 194 -11.15 0.73 -17.80
CA GLN A 194 -10.32 -0.37 -18.30
C GLN A 194 -9.13 -0.63 -17.39
N TYR A 195 -8.41 0.40 -16.93
CA TYR A 195 -7.30 0.23 -15.98
C TYR A 195 -7.73 -0.52 -14.71
N VAL A 196 -8.86 -0.10 -14.13
CA VAL A 196 -9.46 -0.71 -12.93
C VAL A 196 -9.95 -2.13 -13.22
N SER A 197 -10.60 -2.38 -14.37
CA SER A 197 -10.95 -3.75 -14.80
C SER A 197 -9.73 -4.64 -14.90
N TYR A 198 -8.66 -4.19 -15.56
CA TYR A 198 -7.42 -4.95 -15.70
C TYR A 198 -6.70 -5.17 -14.37
N LEU A 199 -6.83 -4.26 -13.41
CA LEU A 199 -6.34 -4.53 -12.05
C LEU A 199 -7.16 -5.65 -11.41
N PHE A 200 -8.49 -5.56 -11.42
CA PHE A 200 -9.35 -6.58 -10.79
C PHE A 200 -9.21 -7.96 -11.45
N ASP A 201 -9.09 -8.04 -12.77
CA ASP A 201 -8.90 -9.30 -13.53
C ASP A 201 -7.56 -9.99 -13.24
N VAL A 202 -6.59 -9.29 -12.65
CA VAL A 202 -5.28 -9.85 -12.24
C VAL A 202 -5.28 -10.26 -10.77
N PHE A 203 -6.30 -9.87 -9.99
CA PHE A 203 -6.44 -10.19 -8.56
C PHE A 203 -7.51 -11.27 -8.26
N GLU A 204 -8.21 -11.79 -9.27
CA GLU A 204 -8.98 -13.06 -9.22
C GLU A 204 -8.17 -14.22 -9.79
#